data_AF-A0A6P1HW71-F1
#
_entry.id   AF-A0A6P1HW71-F1
#
_cell.length_a   1.000
_cell.length_b   1.000
_cell.length_c   1.000
_cell.angle_alpha   90.00
_cell.angle_beta   90.00
_cell.angle_gamma   90.00
#
_symmetry.space_group_name_H-M   'P 1'
#
loop_
_entity.id
_entity.type
_entity.pdbx_description
1 polymer ?
#
loop_
_entity_poly.entity_id
_entity_poly.type
_entity_poly.pdbx_seq_one_letter_code
_entity_poly.pdbx_strand_id
1 'polypeptide(L)'
;MAITPDTKDWTWVLERACPDCGFDSAEVRYTDIPDLVRANAAAWVPVLERPDVAVRPDEGTWSALEYAAHVRDVFRIFEVRLQSMLDETHPVFPNWDQDETAVAERCNEQDRVVVGRELVHHLHDVTR
;
A
#
# COMPACT_ATOMS: atom_id res chain seq x y z
N MET A 1 2.07 -3.36 24.48
CA MET A 1 0.70 -3.16 23.99
C MET A 1 0.72 -3.46 22.50
N ALA A 2 -0.10 -4.40 22.02
CA ALA A 2 -0.12 -4.78 20.61
C ALA A 2 -0.59 -3.62 19.73
N ILE A 3 -0.24 -3.66 18.43
CA ILE A 3 -0.81 -2.77 17.42
C ILE A 3 -2.34 -2.86 17.50
N THR A 4 -2.98 -1.69 17.61
CA THR A 4 -4.44 -1.62 17.66
C THR A 4 -4.95 -1.81 16.23
N PRO A 5 -5.84 -2.81 15.99
CA PRO A 5 -6.40 -3.01 14.67
C PRO A 5 -7.07 -1.75 14.14
N ASP A 6 -6.93 -1.53 12.85
CA ASP A 6 -7.51 -0.36 12.24
C ASP A 6 -9.03 -0.49 12.12
N THR A 7 -9.74 0.55 12.54
CA THR A 7 -11.20 0.62 12.53
C THR A 7 -11.72 1.85 11.79
N LYS A 8 -10.83 2.56 11.10
CA LYS A 8 -11.17 3.78 10.37
C LYS A 8 -11.98 3.45 9.13
N ASP A 9 -13.01 4.26 8.90
CA ASP A 9 -13.70 4.28 7.61
C ASP A 9 -12.86 5.05 6.59
N TRP A 10 -12.01 4.35 5.85
CA TRP A 10 -11.14 4.97 4.85
C TRP A 10 -11.87 5.70 3.72
N THR A 11 -13.18 5.57 3.59
CA THR A 11 -13.93 6.33 2.58
C THR A 11 -13.94 7.83 2.86
N TRP A 12 -13.60 8.28 4.08
CA TRP A 12 -13.49 9.70 4.41
C TRP A 12 -12.53 10.46 3.48
N VAL A 13 -11.53 9.79 2.89
CA VAL A 13 -10.56 10.41 1.97
C VAL A 13 -11.21 10.98 0.71
N LEU A 14 -12.45 10.58 0.41
CA LEU A 14 -13.25 11.09 -0.70
C LEU A 14 -13.95 12.42 -0.35
N GLU A 15 -14.02 12.76 0.94
CA GLU A 15 -14.82 13.89 1.42
C GLU A 15 -13.98 15.12 1.79
N ARG A 16 -12.69 14.92 2.11
CA ARG A 16 -11.79 15.99 2.56
C ARG A 16 -10.32 15.64 2.39
N ALA A 17 -9.48 16.66 2.33
CA ALA A 17 -8.04 16.52 2.38
C ALA A 17 -7.56 15.89 3.71
N CYS A 18 -6.47 15.14 3.63
CA CYS A 18 -5.83 14.52 4.78
C CYS A 18 -5.26 15.60 5.73
N PRO A 19 -5.63 15.60 7.02
CA PRO A 19 -5.14 16.61 7.97
C PRO A 19 -3.64 16.47 8.28
N ASP A 20 -3.07 15.27 8.07
CA ASP A 20 -1.67 14.99 8.44
C ASP A 20 -0.69 15.32 7.32
N CYS A 21 -1.03 14.98 6.06
CA CYS A 21 -0.14 15.16 4.91
C CYS A 21 -0.68 16.12 3.84
N GLY A 22 -1.92 16.59 3.96
CA GLY A 22 -2.55 17.50 3.00
C GLY A 22 -2.99 16.86 1.67
N PHE A 23 -2.86 15.53 1.52
CA PHE A 23 -3.32 14.84 0.32
C PHE A 23 -4.84 15.03 0.12
N ASP A 24 -5.24 15.53 -1.04
CA ASP A 24 -6.64 15.71 -1.42
C ASP A 24 -6.95 14.86 -2.66
N SER A 25 -7.85 13.87 -2.49
CA SER A 25 -8.22 12.98 -3.58
C SER A 25 -9.07 13.67 -4.64
N ALA A 26 -9.77 14.76 -4.30
CA ALA A 26 -10.63 15.49 -5.23
C ALA A 26 -9.81 16.26 -6.30
N GLU A 27 -8.56 16.60 -5.98
CA GLU A 27 -7.64 17.30 -6.89
C GLU A 27 -6.87 16.33 -7.81
N VAL A 28 -6.94 15.02 -7.57
CA VAL A 28 -6.26 14.01 -8.38
C VAL A 28 -7.08 13.68 -9.61
N ARG A 29 -6.56 14.01 -10.80
CA ARG A 29 -7.19 13.61 -12.05
C ARG A 29 -6.86 12.15 -12.33
N TYR A 30 -7.79 11.45 -12.97
CA TYR A 30 -7.58 10.06 -13.39
C TYR A 30 -6.27 9.85 -14.18
N THR A 31 -5.92 10.80 -15.06
CA THR A 31 -4.69 10.74 -15.86
C THR A 31 -3.41 10.87 -15.05
N ASP A 32 -3.48 11.37 -13.82
CA ASP A 32 -2.31 11.56 -12.95
C ASP A 32 -2.01 10.29 -12.12
N ILE A 33 -2.99 9.38 -11.99
CA ILE A 33 -2.90 8.18 -11.16
C ILE A 33 -1.69 7.31 -11.51
N PRO A 34 -1.38 7.01 -12.80
CA PRO A 34 -0.23 6.16 -13.13
C PRO A 34 1.08 6.73 -12.60
N ASP A 35 1.32 8.04 -12.77
CA ASP A 35 2.55 8.67 -12.33
C ASP A 35 2.62 8.79 -10.79
N LEU A 36 1.49 9.02 -10.12
CA LEU A 36 1.41 9.03 -8.67
C LEU A 36 1.73 7.66 -8.05
N VAL A 37 1.17 6.59 -8.60
CA VAL A 37 1.46 5.20 -8.16
C VAL A 37 2.95 4.90 -8.34
N ARG A 38 3.51 5.29 -9.49
CA ARG A 38 4.93 5.10 -9.79
C ARG A 38 5.85 5.87 -8.84
N ALA A 39 5.52 7.13 -8.59
CA ALA A 39 6.27 7.96 -7.64
C ALA A 39 6.18 7.41 -6.21
N ASN A 40 5.01 6.94 -5.78
CA ASN A 40 4.83 6.31 -4.47
C ASN A 40 5.69 5.04 -4.33
N ALA A 41 5.66 4.15 -5.31
CA ALA A 41 6.49 2.94 -5.32
C ALA A 41 8.00 3.26 -5.21
N ALA A 42 8.47 4.24 -6.00
CA ALA A 42 9.87 4.65 -6.01
C ALA A 42 10.31 5.28 -4.67
N ALA A 43 9.41 5.97 -3.97
CA ALA A 43 9.72 6.62 -2.69
C ALA A 43 10.09 5.62 -1.58
N TRP A 44 9.66 4.36 -1.66
CA TRP A 44 9.98 3.32 -0.69
C TRP A 44 11.40 2.77 -0.83
N VAL A 45 12.02 2.84 -2.02
CA VAL A 45 13.36 2.30 -2.28
C VAL A 45 14.41 2.82 -1.28
N PRO A 46 14.61 4.15 -1.11
CA PRO A 46 15.58 4.64 -0.14
C PRO A 46 15.20 4.34 1.33
N VAL A 47 13.91 4.14 1.64
CA VAL A 47 13.47 3.74 2.99
C VAL A 47 13.91 2.30 3.28
N LEU A 48 13.75 1.40 2.31
CA LEU A 48 14.11 0.00 2.42
C LEU A 48 15.61 -0.24 2.55
N GLU A 49 16.45 0.69 2.08
CA GLU A 49 17.90 0.60 2.23
C GLU A 49 18.38 0.82 3.67
N ARG A 50 17.57 1.51 4.50
CA ARG A 50 17.94 1.84 5.87
C ARG A 50 18.22 0.59 6.71
N PRO A 51 19.26 0.59 7.57
CA PRO A 51 19.62 -0.58 8.37
C PRO A 51 18.59 -0.91 9.45
N ASP A 52 17.78 0.06 9.88
CA ASP A 52 16.75 -0.03 10.92
C ASP A 52 15.35 -0.32 10.36
N VAL A 53 15.20 -0.64 9.07
CA VAL A 53 13.89 -0.72 8.40
C VAL A 53 12.91 -1.72 9.06
N ALA A 54 13.41 -2.81 9.65
CA ALA A 54 12.60 -3.84 10.33
C ALA A 54 12.40 -3.56 11.83
N VAL A 55 12.94 -2.46 12.36
CA VAL A 55 12.82 -2.08 13.77
C VAL A 55 11.52 -1.29 13.94
N ARG A 56 10.62 -1.79 14.80
CA ARG A 56 9.45 -1.02 15.22
C ARG A 56 9.89 0.09 16.18
N PRO A 57 9.43 1.33 16.00
CA PRO A 57 9.81 2.44 16.88
C PRO A 57 9.20 2.30 18.29
N ASP A 58 8.03 1.68 18.39
CA ASP A 58 7.35 1.31 19.63
C ASP A 58 6.44 0.10 19.38
N GLU A 59 5.80 -0.43 20.43
CA GLU A 59 4.99 -1.64 20.34
C GLU A 59 3.67 -1.45 19.55
N GLY A 60 3.21 -0.20 19.39
CA GLY A 60 1.95 0.17 18.73
C GLY A 60 2.11 0.58 17.27
N THR A 61 3.33 0.63 16.74
CA THR A 61 3.64 1.14 15.40
C THR A 61 4.37 0.08 14.58
N TRP A 62 3.94 -0.10 13.32
CA TRP A 62 4.62 -0.95 12.35
C TRP A 62 6.03 -0.45 12.05
N SER A 63 6.94 -1.37 11.73
CA SER A 63 8.24 -1.01 11.18
C SER A 63 8.08 -0.41 9.78
N ALA A 64 9.11 0.27 9.29
CA ALA A 64 9.10 0.77 7.92
C ALA A 64 8.99 -0.36 6.88
N LEU A 65 9.52 -1.56 7.20
CA LEU A 65 9.41 -2.75 6.36
C LEU A 65 7.96 -3.25 6.29
N GLU A 66 7.27 -3.26 7.42
CA GLU A 66 5.85 -3.65 7.48
C GLU A 66 4.97 -2.68 6.67
N TYR A 67 5.21 -1.36 6.78
CA TYR A 67 4.51 -0.40 5.93
C TYR A 67 4.82 -0.59 4.43
N ALA A 68 6.08 -0.86 4.07
CA ALA A 68 6.45 -1.10 2.68
C ALA A 68 5.78 -2.37 2.12
N ALA A 69 5.75 -3.45 2.91
CA ALA A 69 5.05 -4.68 2.56
C ALA A 69 3.55 -4.44 2.37
N HIS A 70 2.93 -3.68 3.27
CA HIS A 70 1.53 -3.30 3.15
C HIS A 70 1.23 -2.53 1.85
N VAL A 71 2.04 -1.53 1.49
CA VAL A 71 1.86 -0.79 0.22
C VAL A 71 2.01 -1.71 -0.99
N ARG A 72 2.97 -2.65 -0.93
CA ARG A 72 3.17 -3.68 -1.96
C ARG A 72 1.93 -4.56 -2.13
N ASP A 73 1.30 -4.95 -1.03
CA ASP A 73 0.08 -5.78 -1.06
C ASP A 73 -1.15 -4.99 -1.52
N VAL A 74 -1.25 -3.70 -1.17
CA VAL A 74 -2.26 -2.80 -1.74
C VAL A 74 -2.14 -2.76 -3.27
N PHE A 75 -0.94 -2.59 -3.84
CA PHE A 75 -0.77 -2.59 -5.30
C PHE A 75 -1.22 -3.91 -5.94
N ARG A 76 -0.84 -5.05 -5.37
CA ARG A 76 -1.27 -6.37 -5.85
C ARG A 76 -2.80 -6.53 -5.84
N ILE A 77 -3.45 -6.12 -4.77
CA ILE A 77 -4.90 -6.26 -4.63
C ILE A 77 -5.63 -5.35 -5.63
N PHE A 78 -5.18 -4.12 -5.80
CA PHE A 78 -5.79 -3.20 -6.75
C PHE A 78 -5.52 -3.60 -8.20
N GLU A 79 -4.39 -4.25 -8.50
CA GLU A 79 -4.16 -4.87 -9.80
C GLU A 79 -5.18 -5.98 -10.08
N VAL A 80 -5.39 -6.90 -9.13
CA VAL A 80 -6.41 -7.97 -9.26
C VAL A 80 -7.81 -7.37 -9.46
N ARG A 81 -8.17 -6.36 -8.67
CA ARG A 81 -9.48 -5.68 -8.77
C ARG A 81 -9.65 -4.97 -10.11
N LEU A 82 -8.61 -4.30 -10.60
CA LEU A 82 -8.63 -3.66 -11.92
C LEU A 82 -8.86 -4.69 -13.02
N GLN A 83 -8.15 -5.82 -13.00
CA GLN A 83 -8.35 -6.87 -13.99
C GLN A 83 -9.78 -7.44 -13.94
N SER A 84 -10.33 -7.69 -12.75
CA SER A 84 -11.74 -8.11 -12.62
C SER A 84 -12.72 -7.07 -13.17
N MET A 85 -12.47 -5.77 -13.02
CA MET A 85 -13.31 -4.72 -13.65
C MET A 85 -13.26 -4.74 -15.18
N LEU A 86 -12.15 -5.17 -15.76
CA LEU A 86 -11.98 -5.26 -17.22
C LEU A 86 -12.57 -6.54 -17.80
N ASP A 87 -12.46 -7.66 -17.08
CA ASP A 87 -12.80 -8.98 -17.59
C ASP A 87 -14.23 -9.43 -17.24
N GLU A 88 -14.82 -8.90 -16.16
CA GLU A 88 -16.09 -9.39 -15.61
C GLU A 88 -17.22 -8.36 -15.71
N THR A 89 -18.46 -8.85 -15.74
CA THR A 89 -19.67 -8.02 -15.63
C THR A 89 -20.18 -8.06 -14.19
N HIS A 90 -20.16 -6.92 -13.49
CA HIS A 90 -20.45 -6.78 -12.05
C HIS A 90 -19.48 -7.57 -11.14
N PRO A 91 -18.17 -7.23 -11.15
CA PRO A 91 -17.20 -7.90 -10.28
C PRO A 91 -17.53 -7.69 -8.81
N VAL A 92 -17.28 -8.72 -7.99
CA VAL A 92 -17.38 -8.65 -6.53
C VAL A 92 -15.97 -8.72 -5.96
N PHE A 93 -15.61 -7.75 -5.13
CA PHE A 93 -14.29 -7.71 -4.52
C PHE A 93 -14.33 -8.31 -3.11
N PRO A 94 -13.54 -9.34 -2.81
CA PRO A 94 -13.42 -9.82 -1.44
C PRO A 94 -12.82 -8.74 -0.55
N ASN A 95 -13.28 -8.71 0.70
CA ASN A 95 -12.63 -7.92 1.73
C ASN A 95 -11.20 -8.44 1.94
N TRP A 96 -10.28 -7.53 2.25
CA TRP A 96 -8.92 -7.86 2.63
C TRP A 96 -8.61 -7.17 3.95
N ASP A 97 -8.14 -7.95 4.92
CA ASP A 97 -7.71 -7.46 6.23
C ASP A 97 -6.18 -7.32 6.22
N GLN A 98 -5.72 -6.07 6.21
CA GLN A 98 -4.30 -5.76 6.19
C GLN A 98 -3.59 -6.18 7.48
N ASP A 99 -4.27 -6.13 8.64
CA ASP A 99 -3.67 -6.44 9.93
C ASP A 99 -3.50 -7.95 10.08
N GLU A 100 -4.49 -8.74 9.64
CA GLU A 100 -4.39 -10.19 9.54
C GLU A 100 -3.25 -10.60 8.60
N THR A 101 -3.16 -9.96 7.43
CA THR A 101 -2.11 -10.26 6.43
C THR A 101 -0.71 -9.96 6.98
N ALA A 102 -0.54 -8.82 7.67
CA ALA A 102 0.73 -8.44 8.27
C ALA A 102 1.24 -9.52 9.25
N VAL A 103 0.34 -10.09 10.06
CA VAL A 103 0.66 -11.17 11.01
C VAL A 103 0.88 -12.49 10.29
N ALA A 104 -0.06 -12.91 9.42
CA ALA A 104 -0.04 -14.20 8.75
C ALA A 104 1.19 -14.37 7.84
N GLU A 105 1.57 -13.32 7.12
CA GLU A 105 2.73 -13.31 6.23
C GLU A 105 4.03 -12.88 6.91
N ARG A 106 4.00 -12.62 8.22
CA ARG A 106 5.16 -12.18 9.01
C ARG A 106 5.88 -11.03 8.33
N CYS A 107 5.15 -9.96 7.99
CA CYS A 107 5.66 -8.86 7.16
C CYS A 107 6.99 -8.27 7.67
N ASN A 108 7.19 -8.22 8.99
CA ASN A 108 8.43 -7.73 9.59
C ASN A 108 9.67 -8.63 9.36
N GLU A 109 9.48 -9.85 8.85
CA GLU A 109 10.54 -10.82 8.57
C GLU A 109 10.77 -11.01 7.07
N GLN A 110 10.03 -10.30 6.22
CA GLN A 110 10.17 -10.41 4.77
C GLN A 110 11.51 -9.84 4.30
N ASP A 111 12.00 -10.33 3.16
CA ASP A 111 13.20 -9.79 2.53
C ASP A 111 12.90 -8.41 1.93
N ARG A 112 13.48 -7.37 2.52
CA ARG A 112 13.36 -5.97 2.08
C ARG A 112 13.74 -5.77 0.59
N VAL A 113 14.66 -6.56 0.05
CA VAL A 113 15.06 -6.49 -1.37
C VAL A 113 13.95 -7.02 -2.25
N VAL A 114 13.29 -8.11 -1.82
CA VAL A 114 12.14 -8.67 -2.55
C VAL A 114 10.96 -7.70 -2.50
N VAL A 115 10.61 -7.17 -1.32
CA VAL A 115 9.54 -6.17 -1.17
C VAL A 115 9.80 -4.95 -2.06
N GLY A 116 11.02 -4.41 -2.05
CA GLY A 116 11.39 -3.27 -2.89
C GLY A 116 11.28 -3.56 -4.39
N ARG A 117 11.72 -4.74 -4.84
CA ARG A 117 11.59 -5.16 -6.23
C ARG A 117 10.12 -5.27 -6.67
N GLU A 118 9.27 -5.79 -5.81
CA GLU A 118 7.84 -5.98 -6.10
C GLU A 118 7.10 -4.65 -6.14
N LEU A 119 7.41 -3.71 -5.25
CA LEU A 119 6.89 -2.33 -5.32
C LEU A 119 7.18 -1.69 -6.67
N VAL A 120 8.42 -1.81 -7.17
CA VAL A 120 8.81 -1.20 -8.45
C VAL A 120 8.38 -2.02 -9.67
N HIS A 121 7.92 -3.27 -9.51
CA HIS A 121 7.40 -4.05 -10.64
C HIS A 121 6.15 -3.41 -11.24
N HIS A 122 5.31 -2.83 -10.39
CA HIS A 122 4.11 -2.08 -10.80
C HIS A 122 4.43 -0.79 -11.60
N LEU A 123 5.70 -0.42 -11.77
CA LEU A 123 6.10 0.68 -12.64
C LEU A 123 5.89 0.37 -14.13
N HIS A 124 5.72 -0.89 -14.54
CA HIS A 124 5.76 -1.25 -15.97
C HIS A 124 4.40 -1.60 -16.59
N ASP A 125 3.36 -1.97 -15.81
CA ASP A 125 2.12 -2.56 -16.35
C ASP A 125 0.89 -1.62 -16.46
N VAL A 126 0.96 -0.38 -15.98
CA VAL A 126 -0.19 0.56 -16.00
C VAL A 126 -0.40 1.27 -17.35
N THR A 127 -0.15 0.59 -18.48
CA THR A 127 -0.15 1.23 -19.82
C THR A 127 -1.06 0.57 -20.84
N ARG A 128 -2.00 -0.27 -20.42
CA ARG A 128 -2.94 -0.91 -21.34
C ARG A 128 -4.33 -0.29 -21.28
#